data_AF-A0A9N9IPE5-F1
#
_entry.id   AF-A0A9N9IPE5-F1
#
_cell.length_a   1.000
_cell.length_b   1.000
_cell.length_c   1.000
_cell.angle_alpha   90.00
_cell.angle_beta   90.00
_cell.angle_gamma   90.00
#
_symmetry.space_group_name_H-M   'P 1'
#
loop_
_entity.id
_entity.type
_entity.pdbx_description
1 polymer ?
#
loop_
_entity_poly.entity_id
_entity_poly.type
_entity_poly.pdbx_seq_one_letter_code
_entity_poly.pdbx_strand_id
1 'polypeptide(L)'
;PVMFCDSKALASFSLARMNDAEDLLIIKSKTSMYHSLGYSYIIYLKSLMTFEPADIEKAISALKVTVQIASSLRKSDTIFGSLSNLVRGGAANVNALRSMSRIQRHAELVYAEAYLLKAVLCIFYDNALVSFIREGFHIRNSYVIFRNLAKFIECVKDDEDITNFEVDSHFSSGVSLGIGIFHLILSILPPGILKIIHFVGVTNDRSLALRTLESCGGWNYDPLNHAKCSSDGHKNHNNPEIDKENEGLRRPFCDLALLAYHLVISSLVPVADVDLSLASKILNYNLQRYPNGVLFLYFSGRLNQSESYIAEAIVQYKSAINIQKQWKQLHHICYWEMALNYQCLMDFENAYECFKTLCKESMWSKCVYLYQQAVCLYTLGRPEDMDRVIRMMKKVPKLTQRIAGKS
;
A
#
# COMPACT_ATOMS: atom_id res chain seq x y z
N PRO A 1 18.70 18.40 -6.13
CA PRO A 1 19.04 17.47 -7.23
C PRO A 1 18.56 16.02 -7.02
N VAL A 2 18.81 15.40 -5.85
CA VAL A 2 18.42 13.99 -5.56
C VAL A 2 16.90 13.80 -5.62
N MET A 3 16.14 14.66 -4.93
CA MET A 3 14.67 14.53 -4.80
C MET A 3 13.89 14.85 -6.09
N PHE A 4 14.51 15.54 -7.06
CA PHE A 4 13.92 15.80 -8.37
C PHE A 4 13.91 14.54 -9.25
N CYS A 5 14.94 13.68 -9.12
CA CYS A 5 14.97 12.39 -9.80
C CYS A 5 13.91 11.44 -9.23
N ASP A 6 13.78 11.42 -7.90
CA ASP A 6 12.77 10.61 -7.20
C ASP A 6 11.34 11.04 -7.58
N SER A 7 11.09 12.35 -7.75
CA SER A 7 9.79 12.87 -8.21
C SER A 7 9.47 12.47 -9.65
N LYS A 8 10.48 12.46 -10.54
CA LYS A 8 10.31 11.97 -11.92
C LYS A 8 10.04 10.48 -11.97
N ALA A 9 10.75 9.68 -11.17
CA ALA A 9 10.52 8.25 -11.09
C ALA A 9 9.11 7.95 -10.55
N LEU A 10 8.66 8.68 -9.52
CA LEU A 10 7.30 8.59 -9.00
C LEU A 10 6.25 8.94 -10.05
N ALA A 11 6.48 9.99 -10.85
CA ALA A 11 5.59 10.34 -11.95
C ALA A 11 5.56 9.26 -13.04
N SER A 12 6.71 8.67 -13.40
CA SER A 12 6.78 7.54 -14.33
C SER A 12 6.00 6.32 -13.83
N PHE A 13 6.20 5.95 -12.56
CA PHE A 13 5.44 4.88 -11.90
C PHE A 13 3.93 5.15 -11.93
N SER A 14 3.52 6.37 -11.57
CA SER A 14 2.11 6.79 -11.54
C SER A 14 1.47 6.81 -12.93
N LEU A 15 2.28 6.99 -14.00
CA LEU A 15 1.86 6.94 -15.41
C LEU A 15 1.98 5.53 -16.03
N ALA A 16 2.07 4.48 -15.20
CA ALA A 16 2.22 3.09 -15.63
C ALA A 16 3.52 2.78 -16.42
N ARG A 17 4.52 3.67 -16.38
CA ARG A 17 5.85 3.49 -16.98
C ARG A 17 6.83 2.98 -15.92
N MET A 18 6.67 1.72 -15.56
CA MET A 18 7.36 1.07 -14.46
C MET A 18 8.85 0.88 -14.74
N ASN A 19 9.22 0.49 -15.97
CA ASN A 19 10.63 0.32 -16.35
C ASN A 19 11.38 1.65 -16.32
N ASP A 20 10.78 2.72 -16.85
CA ASP A 20 11.36 4.07 -16.81
C ASP A 20 11.63 4.52 -15.36
N ALA A 21 10.70 4.21 -14.44
CA ALA A 21 10.87 4.50 -13.02
C ALA A 21 12.00 3.67 -12.40
N GLU A 22 12.12 2.37 -12.74
CA GLU A 22 13.21 1.50 -12.30
C GLU A 22 14.57 2.02 -12.79
N ASP A 23 14.67 2.36 -14.07
CA ASP A 23 15.90 2.84 -14.72
C ASP A 23 16.40 4.17 -14.12
N LEU A 24 15.49 5.07 -13.74
CA LEU A 24 15.86 6.32 -13.06
C LEU A 24 16.44 6.07 -11.66
N LEU A 25 15.88 5.11 -10.93
CA LEU A 25 16.23 4.87 -9.52
C LEU A 25 17.45 3.96 -9.37
N ILE A 26 17.63 2.98 -10.27
CA ILE A 26 18.70 1.99 -10.17
C ILE A 26 20.10 2.63 -10.20
N ILE A 27 20.28 3.72 -10.95
CA ILE A 27 21.56 4.43 -11.16
C ILE A 27 22.23 4.79 -9.84
N LYS A 28 21.46 5.25 -8.84
CA LYS A 28 21.98 5.66 -7.52
C LYS A 28 21.42 4.80 -6.38
N SER A 29 20.82 3.65 -6.69
CA SER A 29 20.20 2.75 -5.71
C SER A 29 21.17 2.22 -4.66
N LYS A 30 22.49 2.21 -4.93
CA LYS A 30 23.52 1.73 -4.00
C LYS A 30 24.18 2.84 -3.18
N THR A 31 23.93 4.11 -3.50
CA THR A 31 24.68 5.25 -2.93
C THR A 31 23.79 6.35 -2.36
N SER A 32 22.56 6.48 -2.87
CA SER A 32 21.59 7.47 -2.40
C SER A 32 20.43 6.79 -1.67
N MET A 33 20.16 7.22 -0.44
CA MET A 33 19.10 6.67 0.41
C MET A 33 17.73 6.63 -0.27
N TYR A 34 17.25 7.73 -0.86
CA TYR A 34 15.92 7.77 -1.49
C TYR A 34 15.83 7.01 -2.82
N HIS A 35 16.89 7.03 -3.64
CA HIS A 35 16.95 6.18 -4.84
C HIS A 35 16.94 4.70 -4.48
N SER A 36 17.67 4.31 -3.41
CA SER A 36 17.70 2.94 -2.90
C SER A 36 16.32 2.48 -2.45
N LEU A 37 15.63 3.32 -1.66
CA LEU A 37 14.29 3.03 -1.18
C LEU A 37 13.28 2.97 -2.33
N GLY A 38 13.29 3.94 -3.25
CA GLY A 38 12.39 3.96 -4.40
C GLY A 38 12.56 2.73 -5.29
N TYR A 39 13.80 2.37 -5.61
CA TYR A 39 14.09 1.15 -6.36
C TYR A 39 13.59 -0.08 -5.59
N SER A 40 13.84 -0.15 -4.28
CA SER A 40 13.35 -1.24 -3.44
C SER A 40 11.83 -1.34 -3.41
N TYR A 41 11.10 -0.23 -3.44
CA TYR A 41 9.64 -0.21 -3.55
C TYR A 41 9.14 -0.80 -4.87
N ILE A 42 9.74 -0.44 -6.00
CA ILE A 42 9.36 -0.96 -7.32
C ILE A 42 9.55 -2.48 -7.35
N ILE A 43 10.72 -2.96 -6.92
CA ILE A 43 11.02 -4.40 -6.90
C ILE A 43 10.16 -5.13 -5.86
N TYR A 44 9.89 -4.52 -4.69
CA TYR A 44 8.98 -5.05 -3.68
C TYR A 44 7.57 -5.25 -4.25
N LEU A 45 6.99 -4.22 -4.88
CA LEU A 45 5.66 -4.32 -5.49
C LEU A 45 5.65 -5.39 -6.57
N LYS A 46 6.67 -5.42 -7.44
CA LYS A 46 6.83 -6.47 -8.44
C LYS A 46 6.83 -7.86 -7.81
N SER A 47 7.59 -8.06 -6.74
CA SER A 47 7.67 -9.36 -6.05
C SER A 47 6.36 -9.80 -5.41
N LEU A 48 5.58 -8.87 -4.86
CA LEU A 48 4.26 -9.18 -4.33
C LEU A 48 3.32 -9.59 -5.46
N MET A 49 3.35 -8.86 -6.58
CA MET A 49 2.47 -9.14 -7.71
C MET A 49 2.82 -10.45 -8.43
N THR A 50 4.11 -10.73 -8.66
CA THR A 50 4.55 -11.96 -9.34
C THR A 50 4.45 -13.17 -8.43
N PHE A 51 4.71 -12.97 -7.14
CA PHE A 51 4.85 -14.02 -6.14
C PHE A 51 5.89 -15.09 -6.56
N GLU A 52 6.90 -14.69 -7.35
CA GLU A 52 7.99 -15.55 -7.77
C GLU A 52 9.14 -15.52 -6.75
N PRO A 53 9.68 -16.67 -6.30
CA PRO A 53 10.76 -16.71 -5.32
C PRO A 53 11.97 -15.84 -5.67
N ALA A 54 12.38 -15.83 -6.94
CA ALA A 54 13.50 -15.03 -7.42
C ALA A 54 13.26 -13.51 -7.28
N ASP A 55 12.04 -13.04 -7.58
CA ASP A 55 11.67 -11.64 -7.42
C ASP A 55 11.62 -11.25 -5.93
N ILE A 56 11.09 -12.13 -5.07
CA ILE A 56 11.04 -11.92 -3.61
C ILE A 56 12.47 -11.82 -3.03
N GLU A 57 13.37 -12.72 -3.42
CA GLU A 57 14.77 -12.68 -2.98
C GLU A 57 15.50 -11.41 -3.47
N LYS A 58 15.23 -10.99 -4.71
CA LYS A 58 15.74 -9.72 -5.26
C LYS A 58 15.23 -8.52 -4.43
N ALA A 59 13.94 -8.50 -4.09
CA ALA A 59 13.34 -7.44 -3.27
C ALA A 59 13.94 -7.40 -1.86
N ILE A 60 14.06 -8.56 -1.19
CA ILE A 60 14.69 -8.67 0.13
C ILE A 60 16.14 -8.16 0.08
N SER A 61 16.88 -8.48 -0.98
CA SER A 61 18.26 -8.04 -1.16
C SER A 61 18.36 -6.52 -1.37
N ALA A 62 17.48 -5.93 -2.19
CA ALA A 62 17.41 -4.47 -2.38
C ALA A 62 17.06 -3.73 -1.08
N LEU A 63 16.10 -4.25 -0.30
CA LEU A 63 15.71 -3.70 0.99
C LEU A 63 16.85 -3.79 2.02
N LYS A 64 17.64 -4.87 2.02
CA LYS A 64 18.86 -4.98 2.86
C LYS A 64 19.87 -3.88 2.54
N VAL A 65 20.08 -3.56 1.26
CA VAL A 65 20.96 -2.45 0.84
C VAL A 65 20.41 -1.11 1.34
N THR A 66 19.11 -0.85 1.15
CA THR A 66 18.47 0.38 1.64
C THR A 66 18.63 0.54 3.15
N VAL A 67 18.42 -0.56 3.89
CA VAL A 67 18.64 -0.64 5.33
C VAL A 67 20.07 -0.28 5.72
N GLN A 68 21.07 -0.82 5.02
CA GLN A 68 22.48 -0.55 5.30
C GLN A 68 22.83 0.92 5.07
N ILE A 69 22.36 1.51 3.96
CA ILE A 69 22.56 2.92 3.64
C ILE A 69 21.87 3.81 4.68
N ALA A 70 20.63 3.53 5.05
CA ALA A 70 19.95 4.30 6.08
C ALA A 70 20.68 4.16 7.43
N SER A 71 21.11 2.96 7.79
CA SER A 71 21.82 2.72 9.05
C SER A 71 23.16 3.47 9.15
N SER A 72 23.89 3.67 8.05
CA SER A 72 25.15 4.43 8.07
C SER A 72 24.94 5.95 8.22
N LEU A 73 23.73 6.44 7.93
CA LEU A 73 23.34 7.84 8.06
C LEU A 73 22.60 8.14 9.38
N ARG A 74 22.20 7.12 10.14
CA ARG A 74 21.58 7.26 11.47
C ARG A 74 22.60 7.69 12.53
N LYS A 75 22.14 8.36 13.59
CA LYS A 75 22.99 8.77 14.71
C LYS A 75 23.44 7.54 15.51
N SER A 76 24.77 7.37 15.66
CA SER A 76 25.41 6.18 16.25
C SER A 76 24.96 5.83 17.66
N ASP A 77 24.64 6.84 18.47
CA ASP A 77 24.26 6.67 19.89
C ASP A 77 22.89 5.99 20.10
N THR A 78 22.13 5.81 19.03
CA THR A 78 20.78 5.21 19.06
C THR A 78 20.83 3.67 19.19
N ILE A 79 21.98 3.04 18.89
CA ILE A 79 22.09 1.59 18.71
C ILE A 79 22.24 0.83 20.05
N PHE A 80 22.81 1.43 21.10
CA PHE A 80 23.05 0.75 22.39
C PHE A 80 21.99 1.00 23.48
N GLY A 81 21.05 1.93 23.28
CA GLY A 81 20.00 2.29 24.26
C GLY A 81 18.59 1.75 23.97
N SER A 82 18.38 1.04 22.85
CA SER A 82 17.07 0.76 22.27
C SER A 82 16.15 -0.13 23.12
N LEU A 83 16.68 -0.96 24.03
CA LEU A 83 15.84 -1.75 24.95
C LEU A 83 15.56 -1.05 26.29
N SER A 84 16.48 -0.20 26.79
CA SER A 84 16.31 0.48 28.08
C SER A 84 15.54 1.82 27.96
N ASN A 85 15.69 2.54 26.84
CA ASN A 85 14.91 3.74 26.51
C ASN A 85 13.50 3.41 25.97
N LEU A 86 13.20 2.14 25.74
CA LEU A 86 11.87 1.65 25.34
C LEU A 86 10.85 1.72 26.49
N VAL A 87 11.33 1.71 27.74
CA VAL A 87 10.51 1.66 28.97
C VAL A 87 10.35 3.05 29.61
N ARG A 88 11.21 4.02 29.26
CA ARG A 88 11.08 5.43 29.70
C ARG A 88 10.32 6.24 28.66
N GLY A 89 9.28 6.94 29.10
CA GLY A 89 8.25 7.57 28.26
C GLY A 89 8.76 8.52 27.16
N GLY A 90 7.83 8.86 26.25
CA GLY A 90 8.10 9.47 24.94
C GLY A 90 8.87 10.80 24.91
N ALA A 91 8.99 11.55 26.02
CA ALA A 91 9.69 12.83 26.04
C ALA A 91 11.21 12.71 25.79
N ALA A 92 11.86 11.67 26.33
CA ALA A 92 13.30 11.45 26.12
C ALA A 92 13.63 11.13 24.65
N ASN A 93 12.74 10.45 23.94
CA ASN A 93 12.91 10.10 22.54
C ASN A 93 12.69 11.30 21.61
N VAL A 94 11.75 12.20 21.93
CA VAL A 94 11.52 13.43 21.15
C VAL A 94 12.72 14.38 21.25
N ASN A 95 13.32 14.53 22.45
CA ASN A 95 14.52 15.35 22.62
C ASN A 95 15.72 14.82 21.83
N ALA A 96 15.86 13.49 21.75
CA ALA A 96 16.87 12.86 20.89
C ALA A 96 16.65 13.22 19.42
N LEU A 97 15.41 13.17 18.92
CA LEU A 97 15.04 13.53 17.55
C LEU A 97 15.20 15.03 17.26
N ARG A 98 14.96 15.91 18.25
CA ARG A 98 15.24 17.35 18.15
C ARG A 98 16.74 17.63 17.95
N SER A 99 17.61 16.79 18.50
CA SER A 99 19.08 16.89 18.34
C SER A 99 19.64 16.27 17.05
N MET A 100 18.78 15.71 16.19
CA MET A 100 19.20 15.08 14.94
C MET A 100 19.17 16.07 13.79
N SER A 101 20.10 15.93 12.85
CA SER A 101 20.02 16.65 11.58
C SER A 101 18.82 16.18 10.75
N ARG A 102 18.43 16.97 9.75
CA ARG A 102 17.43 16.56 8.75
C ARG A 102 17.76 15.20 8.14
N ILE A 103 18.99 14.99 7.66
CA ILE A 103 19.39 13.71 7.04
C ILE A 103 19.25 12.54 8.01
N GLN A 104 19.62 12.71 9.28
CA GLN A 104 19.49 11.66 10.30
C GLN A 104 18.03 11.29 10.56
N ARG A 105 17.11 12.25 10.60
CA ARG A 105 15.66 11.96 10.76
C ARG A 105 15.09 11.25 9.54
N HIS A 106 15.46 11.67 8.33
CA HIS A 106 15.08 10.93 7.13
C HIS A 106 15.67 9.51 7.12
N ALA A 107 16.88 9.31 7.67
CA ALA A 107 17.49 7.99 7.81
C ALA A 107 16.72 7.09 8.79
N GLU A 108 16.22 7.62 9.91
CA GLU A 108 15.30 6.88 10.82
C GLU A 108 14.02 6.44 10.09
N LEU A 109 13.41 7.36 9.32
CA LEU A 109 12.21 7.09 8.55
C LEU A 109 12.44 5.99 7.50
N VAL A 110 13.46 6.15 6.64
CA VAL A 110 13.78 5.19 5.57
C VAL A 110 14.19 3.84 6.14
N TYR A 111 14.91 3.82 7.26
CA TYR A 111 15.24 2.58 7.97
C TYR A 111 13.98 1.84 8.40
N ALA A 112 13.04 2.51 9.09
CA ALA A 112 11.80 1.88 9.55
C ALA A 112 10.96 1.36 8.39
N GLU A 113 10.84 2.14 7.31
CA GLU A 113 10.07 1.79 6.12
C GLU A 113 10.67 0.58 5.39
N ALA A 114 11.97 0.60 5.10
CA ALA A 114 12.64 -0.51 4.42
C ALA A 114 12.63 -1.80 5.26
N TYR A 115 12.80 -1.70 6.58
CA TYR A 115 12.69 -2.87 7.47
C TYR A 115 11.29 -3.44 7.50
N LEU A 116 10.26 -2.58 7.57
CA LEU A 116 8.87 -3.01 7.55
C LEU A 116 8.55 -3.80 6.28
N LEU A 117 8.86 -3.25 5.11
CA LEU A 117 8.65 -3.93 3.83
C LEU A 117 9.38 -5.28 3.79
N LYS A 118 10.64 -5.32 4.27
CA LYS A 118 11.42 -6.56 4.30
C LYS A 118 10.80 -7.61 5.21
N ALA A 119 10.39 -7.22 6.42
CA ALA A 119 9.76 -8.11 7.39
C ALA A 119 8.45 -8.70 6.82
N VAL A 120 7.66 -7.88 6.12
CA VAL A 120 6.44 -8.34 5.44
C VAL A 120 6.78 -9.39 4.38
N LEU A 121 7.75 -9.17 3.49
CA LEU A 121 8.15 -10.19 2.50
C LEU A 121 8.64 -11.48 3.16
N CYS A 122 9.47 -11.37 4.20
CA CYS A 122 9.97 -12.54 4.91
C CYS A 122 8.82 -13.37 5.53
N ILE A 123 7.75 -12.73 6.02
CA ILE A 123 6.56 -13.46 6.52
C ILE A 123 5.82 -14.19 5.39
N PHE A 124 5.67 -13.57 4.22
CA PHE A 124 4.99 -14.20 3.09
C PHE A 124 5.82 -15.31 2.43
N TYR A 125 7.15 -15.20 2.50
CA TYR A 125 8.08 -16.14 1.88
C TYR A 125 8.43 -17.32 2.80
N ASP A 126 8.62 -17.06 4.09
CA ASP A 126 9.05 -18.07 5.04
C ASP A 126 7.86 -18.79 5.67
N ASN A 127 7.74 -20.09 5.41
CA ASN A 127 6.70 -20.93 5.98
C ASN A 127 6.95 -21.31 7.47
N ALA A 128 8.07 -20.87 8.05
CA ALA A 128 8.43 -21.18 9.44
C ALA A 128 7.80 -20.19 10.45
N LEU A 129 7.12 -20.74 11.45
CA LEU A 129 6.54 -19.99 12.59
C LEU A 129 7.60 -19.16 13.35
N VAL A 130 8.82 -19.67 13.48
CA VAL A 130 9.92 -18.97 14.19
C VAL A 130 10.29 -17.67 13.47
N SER A 131 10.36 -17.72 12.13
CA SER A 131 10.61 -16.54 11.33
C SER A 131 9.45 -15.54 11.45
N PHE A 132 8.20 -16.00 11.46
CA PHE A 132 7.05 -15.13 11.71
C PHE A 132 7.16 -14.33 13.02
N ILE A 133 7.55 -14.97 14.13
CA ILE A 133 7.74 -14.29 15.42
C ILE A 133 8.88 -13.26 15.33
N ARG A 134 10.02 -13.65 14.76
CA ARG A 134 11.18 -12.75 14.59
C ARG A 134 10.82 -11.53 13.75
N GLU A 135 10.18 -11.73 12.60
CA GLU A 135 9.74 -10.64 11.73
C GLU A 135 8.64 -9.79 12.39
N GLY A 136 7.79 -10.37 13.24
CA GLY A 136 6.84 -9.63 14.07
C GLY A 136 7.50 -8.61 15.01
N PHE A 137 8.64 -8.95 15.63
CA PHE A 137 9.43 -7.97 16.40
C PHE A 137 9.99 -6.85 15.52
N HIS A 138 10.39 -7.14 14.28
CA HIS A 138 10.86 -6.12 13.34
C HIS A 138 9.73 -5.16 12.91
N ILE A 139 8.52 -5.68 12.69
CA ILE A 139 7.32 -4.85 12.42
C ILE A 139 7.06 -3.92 13.60
N ARG A 140 7.09 -4.43 14.84
CA ARG A 140 6.93 -3.64 16.05
C ARG A 140 7.97 -2.54 16.16
N ASN A 141 9.26 -2.86 15.95
CA ASN A 141 10.33 -1.88 16.06
C ASN A 141 10.14 -0.75 15.04
N SER A 142 9.71 -1.09 13.82
CA SER A 142 9.37 -0.11 12.80
C SER A 142 8.23 0.79 13.26
N TYR A 143 7.14 0.22 13.81
CA TYR A 143 6.02 1.00 14.39
C TYR A 143 6.48 1.97 15.48
N VAL A 144 7.35 1.53 16.40
CA VAL A 144 7.87 2.38 17.48
C VAL A 144 8.65 3.57 16.92
N ILE A 145 9.49 3.36 15.89
CA ILE A 145 10.21 4.46 15.23
C ILE A 145 9.20 5.43 14.61
N PHE A 146 8.27 4.96 13.79
CA PHE A 146 7.22 5.80 13.19
C PHE A 146 6.45 6.61 14.23
N ARG A 147 6.09 5.99 15.37
CA ARG A 147 5.35 6.65 16.44
C ARG A 147 6.16 7.76 17.08
N ASN A 148 7.47 7.54 17.29
CA ASN A 148 8.36 8.56 17.83
C ASN A 148 8.55 9.72 16.84
N LEU A 149 8.66 9.43 15.53
CA LEU A 149 8.75 10.47 14.49
C LEU A 149 7.44 11.28 14.40
N ALA A 150 6.28 10.64 14.52
CA ALA A 150 4.99 11.34 14.51
C ALA A 150 4.82 12.25 15.73
N LYS A 151 5.15 11.76 16.93
CA LYS A 151 5.19 12.59 18.15
C LYS A 151 6.16 13.76 18.02
N PHE A 152 7.31 13.56 17.39
CA PHE A 152 8.25 14.63 17.12
C PHE A 152 7.63 15.72 16.22
N ILE A 153 6.93 15.33 15.15
CA ILE A 153 6.22 16.29 14.28
C ILE A 153 5.15 17.05 15.07
N GLU A 154 4.34 16.36 15.89
CA GLU A 154 3.33 17.00 16.75
C GLU A 154 3.97 18.03 17.70
N CYS A 155 5.02 17.65 18.43
CA CYS A 155 5.69 18.55 19.37
C CYS A 155 6.42 19.72 18.70
N VAL A 156 6.76 19.63 17.42
CA VAL A 156 7.43 20.72 16.68
C VAL A 156 6.41 21.68 16.07
N LYS A 157 5.18 21.24 15.80
CA LYS A 157 4.10 22.12 15.32
C LYS A 157 3.68 23.17 16.35
N ASP A 158 3.79 22.83 17.64
CA ASP A 158 3.46 23.72 18.76
C ASP A 158 4.66 24.54 19.26
N ASP A 159 5.81 24.48 18.58
CA ASP A 159 7.04 25.15 18.96
C ASP A 159 7.21 26.48 18.20
N GLU A 160 7.62 27.54 18.89
CA GLU A 160 7.86 28.86 18.29
C GLU A 160 9.01 28.82 17.26
N ASP A 161 9.95 27.89 17.43
CA ASP A 161 11.14 27.72 16.59
C ASP A 161 10.99 26.64 15.51
N ILE A 162 9.78 26.45 14.96
CA ILE A 162 9.47 25.39 13.97
C ILE A 162 10.45 25.33 12.78
N THR A 163 10.95 26.49 12.33
CA THR A 163 11.87 26.61 11.18
C THR A 163 13.24 26.00 11.45
N ASN A 164 13.71 26.02 12.70
CA ASN A 164 15.00 25.46 13.10
C ASN A 164 15.05 23.93 12.96
N PHE A 165 13.89 23.28 12.95
CA PHE A 165 13.81 21.83 12.84
C PHE A 165 13.76 21.34 11.40
N GLU A 166 13.76 22.17 10.36
CA GLU A 166 13.79 21.75 8.94
C GLU A 166 12.83 20.58 8.59
N VAL A 167 11.62 20.57 9.16
CA VAL A 167 10.64 19.51 8.92
C VAL A 167 9.99 19.72 7.56
N ASP A 168 10.46 18.99 6.56
CA ASP A 168 9.95 19.12 5.18
C ASP A 168 8.74 18.22 4.89
N SER A 169 8.09 18.46 3.74
CA SER A 169 6.91 17.73 3.29
C SER A 169 7.20 16.24 2.98
N HIS A 170 8.41 15.89 2.54
CA HIS A 170 8.78 14.51 2.24
C HIS A 170 8.94 13.67 3.52
N PHE A 171 9.53 14.25 4.57
CA PHE A 171 9.56 13.62 5.89
C PHE A 171 8.16 13.48 6.47
N SER A 172 7.40 14.57 6.49
CA SER A 172 6.07 14.62 7.10
C SER A 172 5.09 13.65 6.43
N SER A 173 5.06 13.62 5.09
CA SER A 173 4.25 12.66 4.34
C SER A 173 4.68 11.21 4.57
N GLY A 174 5.98 10.94 4.75
CA GLY A 174 6.48 9.59 5.01
C GLY A 174 6.12 9.06 6.39
N VAL A 175 6.24 9.92 7.41
CA VAL A 175 5.81 9.58 8.77
C VAL A 175 4.31 9.34 8.81
N SER A 176 3.54 10.21 8.15
CA SER A 176 2.07 10.13 8.08
C SER A 176 1.60 8.88 7.34
N LEU A 177 2.21 8.55 6.19
CA LEU A 177 1.94 7.31 5.47
C LEU A 177 2.18 6.08 6.36
N GLY A 178 3.34 6.03 7.03
CA GLY A 178 3.70 4.92 7.89
C GLY A 178 2.71 4.72 9.03
N ILE A 179 2.46 5.77 9.83
CA ILE A 179 1.51 5.70 10.95
C ILE A 179 0.09 5.42 10.49
N GLY A 180 -0.35 6.08 9.41
CA GLY A 180 -1.66 5.86 8.81
C GLY A 180 -1.84 4.40 8.42
N ILE A 181 -0.92 3.82 7.64
CA ILE A 181 -0.98 2.41 7.23
C ILE A 181 -0.96 1.46 8.43
N PHE A 182 -0.09 1.71 9.43
CA PHE A 182 -0.04 0.87 10.64
C PHE A 182 -1.40 0.84 11.34
N HIS A 183 -1.95 2.00 11.69
CA HIS A 183 -3.22 2.06 12.39
C HIS A 183 -4.37 1.49 11.54
N LEU A 184 -4.35 1.72 10.22
CA LEU A 184 -5.34 1.21 9.29
C LEU A 184 -5.33 -0.32 9.20
N ILE A 185 -4.18 -0.92 8.90
CA ILE A 185 -4.05 -2.38 8.82
C ILE A 185 -4.45 -3.03 10.13
N LEU A 186 -4.00 -2.49 11.27
CA LEU A 186 -4.35 -3.05 12.57
C LEU A 186 -5.85 -2.96 12.85
N SER A 187 -6.52 -1.89 12.43
CA SER A 187 -7.96 -1.74 12.66
C SER A 187 -8.83 -2.75 11.89
N ILE A 188 -8.32 -3.32 10.80
CA ILE A 188 -9.05 -4.30 9.96
C ILE A 188 -8.63 -5.76 10.23
N LEU A 189 -7.64 -5.99 11.10
CA LEU A 189 -7.22 -7.35 11.44
C LEU A 189 -8.30 -8.07 12.27
N PRO A 190 -8.50 -9.38 12.05
CA PRO A 190 -9.40 -10.18 12.86
C PRO A 190 -9.05 -10.11 14.37
N PRO A 191 -10.05 -10.13 15.28
CA PRO A 191 -9.83 -9.99 16.73
C PRO A 191 -8.84 -10.99 17.34
N GLY A 192 -8.73 -12.20 16.77
CA GLY A 192 -7.77 -13.21 17.22
C GLY A 192 -6.30 -12.78 17.05
N ILE A 193 -5.99 -12.03 15.97
CA ILE A 193 -4.65 -11.51 15.70
C ILE A 193 -4.36 -10.28 16.57
N LEU A 194 -5.38 -9.45 16.80
CA LEU A 194 -5.25 -8.25 17.64
C LEU A 194 -4.82 -8.55 19.08
N LYS A 195 -5.27 -9.66 19.68
CA LYS A 195 -4.85 -10.06 21.04
C LYS A 195 -3.32 -10.24 21.15
N ILE A 196 -2.70 -10.77 20.11
CA ILE A 196 -1.24 -10.98 20.05
C ILE A 196 -0.52 -9.63 19.87
N ILE A 197 -1.09 -8.72 19.08
CA ILE A 197 -0.48 -7.42 18.78
C ILE A 197 -0.63 -6.42 19.94
N HIS A 198 -1.76 -6.41 20.66
CA HIS A 198 -1.94 -5.58 21.85
C HIS A 198 -0.98 -5.96 22.98
N PHE A 199 -0.69 -7.26 23.14
CA PHE A 199 0.35 -7.74 24.04
C PHE A 199 1.74 -7.13 23.72
N VAL A 200 1.96 -6.79 22.45
CA VAL A 200 3.21 -6.19 21.95
C VAL A 200 3.24 -4.65 22.11
N GLY A 201 2.14 -4.03 22.55
CA GLY A 201 2.06 -2.61 22.92
C GLY A 201 1.74 -1.65 21.76
N VAL A 202 1.07 -2.17 20.73
CA VAL A 202 0.63 -1.39 19.56
C VAL A 202 -0.86 -1.08 19.68
N THR A 203 -1.27 0.16 19.45
CA THR A 203 -2.67 0.62 19.48
C THR A 203 -3.20 0.73 18.06
N ASN A 204 -4.48 0.41 17.85
CA ASN A 204 -5.17 0.69 16.60
C ASN A 204 -6.15 1.85 16.82
N ASP A 205 -6.23 2.75 15.85
CA ASP A 205 -7.22 3.83 15.80
C ASP A 205 -7.43 4.16 14.33
N ARG A 206 -8.52 3.66 13.77
CA ARG A 206 -8.86 3.80 12.37
C ARG A 206 -9.17 5.24 11.98
N SER A 207 -9.88 5.97 12.85
CA SER A 207 -10.21 7.37 12.59
C SER A 207 -8.95 8.23 12.57
N LEU A 208 -7.99 7.96 13.48
CA LEU A 208 -6.66 8.58 13.40
C LEU A 208 -5.95 8.20 12.10
N ALA A 209 -6.02 6.94 11.68
CA ALA A 209 -5.40 6.48 10.43
C ALA A 209 -5.89 7.27 9.21
N LEU A 210 -7.22 7.35 9.04
CA LEU A 210 -7.84 8.05 7.91
C LEU A 210 -7.50 9.55 7.94
N ARG A 211 -7.70 10.23 9.07
CA ARG A 211 -7.33 11.65 9.22
C ARG A 211 -5.85 11.90 8.92
N THR A 212 -4.95 11.02 9.36
CA THR A 212 -3.51 11.16 9.11
C THR A 212 -3.22 11.06 7.62
N LEU A 213 -3.79 10.08 6.91
CA LEU A 213 -3.61 9.89 5.47
C LEU A 213 -4.25 11.02 4.65
N GLU A 214 -5.43 11.48 5.03
CA GLU A 214 -6.15 12.60 4.40
C GLU A 214 -5.36 13.91 4.52
N SER A 215 -4.77 14.15 5.71
CA SER A 215 -4.01 15.36 6.01
C SER A 215 -2.80 15.56 5.09
N CYS A 216 -2.23 14.49 4.54
CA CYS A 216 -1.05 14.55 3.66
C CYS A 216 -1.24 15.43 2.42
N GLY A 217 -2.48 15.74 2.06
CA GLY A 217 -2.75 16.81 1.12
C GLY A 217 -4.07 17.49 1.37
N GLY A 218 -4.44 17.58 2.65
CA GLY A 218 -5.58 18.37 3.12
C GLY A 218 -6.89 18.01 2.42
N TRP A 219 -7.27 16.73 2.42
CA TRP A 219 -8.59 16.33 1.92
C TRP A 219 -9.75 16.61 2.89
N ASN A 220 -9.44 16.96 4.15
CA ASN A 220 -10.34 17.04 5.32
C ASN A 220 -11.82 17.35 4.98
N TYR A 221 -12.65 16.31 4.94
CA TYR A 221 -14.09 16.34 4.63
C TYR A 221 -14.93 16.04 5.89
N ASP A 222 -16.03 16.77 6.11
CA ASP A 222 -16.97 16.51 7.22
C ASP A 222 -18.44 16.42 6.71
N PRO A 223 -19.05 15.22 6.72
CA PRO A 223 -20.46 15.06 6.33
C PRO A 223 -21.48 15.24 7.48
N LEU A 224 -21.07 15.47 8.74
CA LEU A 224 -22.01 15.54 9.89
C LEU A 224 -21.77 16.72 10.87
N ASN A 225 -20.70 17.50 10.72
CA ASN A 225 -20.35 18.65 11.57
C ASN A 225 -19.87 19.87 10.73
N HIS A 226 -20.74 20.86 10.52
CA HIS A 226 -20.42 22.12 9.82
C HIS A 226 -19.43 23.08 10.54
N ALA A 227 -18.86 22.69 11.69
CA ALA A 227 -18.22 23.63 12.62
C ALA A 227 -16.74 23.32 12.87
N LYS A 228 -15.94 23.38 11.82
CA LYS A 228 -14.64 24.09 11.80
C LYS A 228 -14.20 24.25 10.34
N CYS A 229 -14.97 25.04 9.59
CA CYS A 229 -14.37 25.75 8.48
C CYS A 229 -13.35 26.72 9.06
N SER A 230 -12.10 26.62 8.60
CA SER A 230 -11.28 27.81 8.48
C SER A 230 -12.11 28.85 7.72
N SER A 231 -12.19 30.06 8.25
CA SER A 231 -13.11 31.14 7.89
C SER A 231 -12.90 31.78 6.50
N ASP A 232 -12.29 31.07 5.54
CA ASP A 232 -12.01 31.59 4.19
C ASP A 232 -12.86 30.89 3.12
N GLY A 233 -13.92 31.58 2.69
CA GLY A 233 -15.00 31.08 1.83
C GLY A 233 -14.71 30.90 0.33
N HIS A 234 -13.51 30.48 -0.08
CA HIS A 234 -13.18 30.30 -1.51
C HIS A 234 -12.29 29.08 -1.85
N LYS A 235 -12.36 27.97 -1.10
CA LYS A 235 -11.63 26.74 -1.48
C LYS A 235 -12.52 25.77 -2.25
N ASN A 236 -12.08 25.34 -3.42
CA ASN A 236 -12.72 24.30 -4.22
C ASN A 236 -12.63 22.95 -3.49
N HIS A 237 -13.73 22.48 -2.90
CA HIS A 237 -13.82 21.23 -2.11
C HIS A 237 -13.56 19.93 -2.89
N ASN A 238 -13.28 20.02 -4.20
CA ASN A 238 -12.95 18.88 -5.06
C ASN A 238 -11.44 18.67 -5.25
N ASN A 239 -10.61 19.63 -4.86
CA ASN A 239 -9.15 19.57 -4.98
C ASN A 239 -8.48 19.52 -3.60
N PRO A 240 -7.27 18.92 -3.51
CA PRO A 240 -6.52 18.89 -2.27
C PRO A 240 -6.03 20.30 -1.90
N GLU A 241 -5.96 20.61 -0.60
CA GLU A 241 -5.41 21.90 -0.13
C GLU A 241 -3.90 22.00 -0.37
N ILE A 242 -3.19 20.88 -0.35
CA ILE A 242 -1.75 20.84 -0.66
C ILE A 242 -1.60 20.49 -2.13
N ASP A 243 -1.03 21.43 -2.89
CA ASP A 243 -0.78 21.26 -4.32
C ASP A 243 0.43 20.35 -4.60
N LYS A 244 0.66 20.09 -5.89
CA LYS A 244 1.74 19.24 -6.39
C LYS A 244 3.14 19.78 -6.10
N GLU A 245 3.31 21.09 -5.94
CA GLU A 245 4.63 21.69 -5.72
C GLU A 245 5.06 21.59 -4.26
N ASN A 246 4.08 21.58 -3.36
CA ASN A 246 4.28 21.54 -1.92
C ASN A 246 4.11 20.13 -1.31
N GLU A 247 3.59 19.17 -2.07
CA GLU A 247 3.37 17.80 -1.59
C GLU A 247 4.67 17.06 -1.27
N GLY A 248 4.56 16.11 -0.34
CA GLY A 248 5.63 15.18 -0.06
C GLY A 248 5.68 14.00 -1.02
N LEU A 249 6.85 13.36 -1.17
CA LEU A 249 7.02 12.19 -2.04
C LEU A 249 6.07 11.03 -1.70
N ARG A 250 5.58 10.93 -0.44
CA ARG A 250 4.62 9.88 -0.03
C ARG A 250 3.15 10.23 -0.24
N ARG A 251 2.82 11.46 -0.65
CA ARG A 251 1.42 11.88 -0.79
C ARG A 251 0.63 10.97 -1.74
N PRO A 252 1.09 10.65 -2.96
CA PRO A 252 0.33 9.75 -3.84
C PRO A 252 0.06 8.37 -3.23
N PHE A 253 0.96 7.85 -2.39
CA PHE A 253 0.74 6.58 -1.70
C PHE A 253 -0.29 6.69 -0.56
N CYS A 254 -0.44 7.86 0.06
CA CYS A 254 -1.51 8.10 1.03
C CYS A 254 -2.87 8.09 0.32
N ASP A 255 -2.96 8.74 -0.85
CA ASP A 255 -4.15 8.72 -1.69
C ASP A 255 -4.51 7.29 -2.14
N LEU A 256 -3.52 6.52 -2.60
CA LEU A 256 -3.73 5.11 -2.95
C LEU A 256 -4.17 4.27 -1.74
N ALA A 257 -3.67 4.53 -0.54
CA ALA A 257 -4.10 3.85 0.68
C ALA A 257 -5.56 4.17 1.04
N LEU A 258 -5.98 5.43 0.91
CA LEU A 258 -7.37 5.86 1.10
C LEU A 258 -8.30 5.23 0.06
N LEU A 259 -7.90 5.23 -1.22
CA LEU A 259 -8.64 4.55 -2.29
C LEU A 259 -8.77 3.04 -2.03
N ALA A 260 -7.68 2.38 -1.64
CA ALA A 260 -7.69 0.97 -1.27
C ALA A 260 -8.62 0.70 -0.09
N TYR A 261 -8.62 1.58 0.92
CA TYR A 261 -9.50 1.43 2.07
C TYR A 261 -10.98 1.54 1.69
N HIS A 262 -11.37 2.66 1.08
CA HIS A 262 -12.77 2.96 0.80
C HIS A 262 -13.37 2.15 -0.34
N LEU A 263 -12.56 1.71 -1.32
CA LEU A 263 -13.06 1.03 -2.52
C LEU A 263 -12.74 -0.47 -2.58
N VAL A 264 -11.69 -0.94 -1.88
CA VAL A 264 -11.24 -2.34 -1.93
C VAL A 264 -11.48 -3.07 -0.62
N ILE A 265 -10.91 -2.58 0.48
CA ILE A 265 -10.98 -3.26 1.77
C ILE A 265 -12.41 -3.27 2.30
N SER A 266 -13.15 -2.18 2.11
CA SER A 266 -14.56 -2.06 2.49
C SER A 266 -15.47 -3.12 1.85
N SER A 267 -15.12 -3.64 0.67
CA SER A 267 -15.88 -4.70 0.00
C SER A 267 -15.54 -6.11 0.53
N LEU A 268 -14.43 -6.25 1.26
CA LEU A 268 -13.93 -7.52 1.79
C LEU A 268 -14.21 -7.67 3.28
N VAL A 269 -14.21 -6.57 4.02
CA VAL A 269 -14.42 -6.52 5.46
C VAL A 269 -15.47 -5.47 5.77
N PRO A 270 -16.53 -5.80 6.55
CA PRO A 270 -17.51 -4.82 6.98
C PRO A 270 -16.86 -3.71 7.81
N VAL A 271 -16.92 -2.48 7.29
CA VAL A 271 -16.43 -1.26 7.94
C VAL A 271 -17.51 -0.19 7.85
N ALA A 272 -17.62 0.66 8.87
CA ALA A 272 -18.74 1.62 9.02
C ALA A 272 -18.47 3.02 8.44
N ASP A 273 -17.22 3.31 8.09
CA ASP A 273 -16.63 4.61 7.78
C ASP A 273 -16.13 4.66 6.33
N VAL A 274 -16.90 4.04 5.42
CA VAL A 274 -16.66 4.14 3.98
C VAL A 274 -17.09 5.52 3.48
N ASP A 275 -16.20 6.21 2.76
CA ASP A 275 -16.47 7.51 2.16
C ASP A 275 -16.20 7.46 0.65
N LEU A 276 -17.25 7.20 -0.13
CA LEU A 276 -17.18 7.17 -1.58
C LEU A 276 -17.01 8.57 -2.20
N SER A 277 -17.48 9.62 -1.52
CA SER A 277 -17.34 10.99 -1.99
C SER A 277 -15.88 11.43 -1.95
N LEU A 278 -15.21 11.16 -0.82
CA LEU A 278 -13.77 11.36 -0.68
C LEU A 278 -13.01 10.55 -1.72
N ALA A 279 -13.29 9.24 -1.84
CA ALA A 279 -12.63 8.38 -2.81
C ALA A 279 -12.76 8.90 -4.24
N SER A 280 -13.95 9.35 -4.64
CA SER A 280 -14.21 9.96 -5.95
C SER A 280 -13.38 11.23 -6.18
N LYS A 281 -13.28 12.13 -5.20
CA LYS A 281 -12.46 13.36 -5.29
C LYS A 281 -10.97 13.04 -5.45
N ILE A 282 -10.45 12.16 -4.59
CA ILE A 282 -9.05 11.70 -4.65
C ILE A 282 -8.74 11.12 -6.02
N LEU A 283 -9.64 10.26 -6.50
CA LEU A 283 -9.47 9.58 -7.78
C LEU A 283 -9.50 10.56 -8.95
N ASN A 284 -10.49 11.46 -9.00
CA ASN A 284 -10.64 12.44 -10.07
C ASN A 284 -9.41 13.36 -10.16
N TYR A 285 -8.92 13.86 -9.03
CA TYR A 285 -7.70 14.67 -8.98
C TYR A 285 -6.49 13.90 -9.53
N ASN A 286 -6.32 12.64 -9.14
CA ASN A 286 -5.19 11.83 -9.58
C ASN A 286 -5.31 11.38 -11.04
N LEU A 287 -6.51 11.13 -11.56
CA LEU A 287 -6.73 10.84 -12.99
C LEU A 287 -6.45 12.05 -13.87
N GLN A 288 -6.70 13.28 -13.40
CA GLN A 288 -6.30 14.49 -14.13
C GLN A 288 -4.77 14.62 -14.21
N ARG A 289 -4.06 14.30 -13.11
CA ARG A 289 -2.59 14.30 -13.08
C ARG A 289 -1.97 13.14 -13.85
N TYR A 290 -2.61 11.99 -13.82
CA TYR A 290 -2.12 10.72 -14.38
C TYR A 290 -3.22 10.01 -15.19
N PRO A 291 -3.61 10.53 -16.37
CA PRO A 291 -4.74 9.97 -17.15
C PRO A 291 -4.56 8.50 -17.55
N ASN A 292 -3.32 8.09 -17.76
CA ASN A 292 -2.95 6.71 -18.10
C ASN A 292 -2.40 5.94 -16.88
N GLY A 293 -2.66 6.41 -15.66
CA GLY A 293 -2.22 5.73 -14.45
C GLY A 293 -3.03 4.47 -14.20
N VAL A 294 -2.45 3.31 -14.49
CA VAL A 294 -3.10 1.99 -14.39
C VAL A 294 -3.74 1.73 -13.01
N LEU A 295 -3.11 2.18 -11.91
CA LEU A 295 -3.68 2.02 -10.57
C LEU A 295 -4.93 2.88 -10.39
N PHE A 296 -4.93 4.11 -10.90
CA PHE A 296 -6.10 4.99 -10.83
C PHE A 296 -7.22 4.51 -11.75
N LEU A 297 -6.92 3.97 -12.93
CA LEU A 297 -7.93 3.32 -13.77
C LEU A 297 -8.52 2.07 -13.12
N TYR A 298 -7.70 1.27 -12.43
CA TYR A 298 -8.20 0.17 -11.60
C TYR A 298 -9.17 0.67 -10.51
N PHE A 299 -8.79 1.72 -9.77
CA PHE A 299 -9.66 2.32 -8.75
C PHE A 299 -10.92 2.98 -9.34
N SER A 300 -10.87 3.48 -10.57
CA SER A 300 -12.06 3.93 -11.31
C SER A 300 -13.05 2.80 -11.55
N GLY A 301 -12.57 1.62 -11.94
CA GLY A 301 -13.41 0.42 -11.99
C GLY A 301 -14.01 0.06 -10.62
N ARG A 302 -13.22 0.17 -9.54
CA ARG A 302 -13.68 -0.13 -8.17
C ARG A 302 -14.73 0.86 -7.67
N LEU A 303 -14.61 2.14 -8.02
CA LEU A 303 -15.62 3.16 -7.72
C LEU A 303 -16.92 2.85 -8.45
N ASN A 304 -16.86 2.58 -9.76
CA ASN A 304 -18.02 2.17 -10.54
C ASN A 304 -18.71 0.93 -9.96
N GLN A 305 -17.94 -0.09 -9.54
CA GLN A 305 -18.52 -1.25 -8.84
C GLN A 305 -19.25 -0.85 -7.55
N SER A 306 -18.66 0.03 -6.75
CA SER A 306 -19.26 0.51 -5.49
C SER A 306 -20.56 1.28 -5.72
N GLU A 307 -20.70 1.93 -6.88
CA GLU A 307 -21.89 2.65 -7.33
C GLU A 307 -22.84 1.81 -8.18
N SER A 308 -22.57 0.49 -8.32
CA SER A 308 -23.35 -0.47 -9.14
C SER A 308 -23.33 -0.24 -10.66
N TYR A 309 -22.38 0.54 -11.17
CA TYR A 309 -22.10 0.72 -12.61
C TYR A 309 -21.17 -0.41 -13.13
N ILE A 310 -21.66 -1.65 -13.09
CA ILE A 310 -20.84 -2.85 -13.33
C ILE A 310 -20.30 -2.94 -14.77
N ALA A 311 -21.09 -2.53 -15.77
CA ALA A 311 -20.66 -2.56 -17.17
C ALA A 311 -19.55 -1.53 -17.44
N GLU A 312 -19.68 -0.34 -16.86
CA GLU A 312 -18.71 0.74 -16.93
C GLU A 312 -17.41 0.36 -16.21
N ALA A 313 -17.49 -0.37 -15.09
CA ALA A 313 -16.32 -0.90 -14.42
C ALA A 313 -15.49 -1.83 -15.34
N ILE A 314 -16.15 -2.70 -16.10
CA ILE A 314 -15.48 -3.58 -17.09
C ILE A 314 -14.74 -2.75 -18.15
N VAL A 315 -15.33 -1.64 -18.63
CA VAL A 315 -14.68 -0.74 -19.59
C VAL A 315 -13.39 -0.14 -19.01
N GLN A 316 -13.42 0.30 -17.74
CA GLN A 316 -12.24 0.84 -17.06
C GLN A 316 -11.12 -0.21 -16.93
N TYR A 317 -11.45 -1.43 -16.55
CA TYR A 317 -10.47 -2.51 -16.45
C TYR A 317 -9.85 -2.90 -17.80
N LYS A 318 -10.65 -2.93 -18.88
CA LYS A 318 -10.13 -3.12 -20.24
C LYS A 318 -9.17 -2.00 -20.65
N SER A 319 -9.51 -0.75 -20.32
CA SER A 319 -8.63 0.41 -20.55
C SER A 319 -7.29 0.26 -19.80
N ALA A 320 -7.34 -0.09 -18.51
CA ALA A 320 -6.15 -0.35 -17.70
C ALA A 320 -5.26 -1.45 -18.29
N ILE A 321 -5.85 -2.56 -18.75
CA ILE A 321 -5.15 -3.66 -19.42
C ILE A 321 -4.45 -3.17 -20.71
N ASN A 322 -5.15 -2.39 -21.55
CA ASN A 322 -4.59 -1.91 -22.81
C ASN A 322 -3.43 -0.92 -22.64
N ILE A 323 -3.45 -0.13 -21.56
CA ILE A 323 -2.42 0.87 -21.26
C ILE A 323 -1.15 0.21 -20.71
N GLN A 324 -1.30 -0.75 -19.79
CA GLN A 324 -0.17 -1.39 -19.17
C GLN A 324 0.46 -2.43 -20.12
N LYS A 325 1.73 -2.26 -20.50
CA LYS A 325 2.44 -3.19 -21.40
C LYS A 325 3.63 -3.89 -20.76
N GLN A 326 4.13 -3.36 -19.65
CA GLN A 326 5.35 -3.81 -18.99
C GLN A 326 5.03 -4.86 -17.91
N TRP A 327 3.98 -4.63 -17.12
CA TRP A 327 3.66 -5.45 -15.95
C TRP A 327 2.32 -6.19 -16.13
N LYS A 328 2.40 -7.41 -16.67
CA LYS A 328 1.24 -8.30 -16.90
C LYS A 328 0.42 -8.59 -15.62
N GLN A 329 1.05 -8.51 -14.45
CA GLN A 329 0.38 -8.80 -13.18
C GLN A 329 -0.68 -7.74 -12.83
N LEU A 330 -0.53 -6.51 -13.31
CA LEU A 330 -1.57 -5.50 -13.21
C LEU A 330 -2.76 -5.80 -14.13
N HIS A 331 -2.57 -6.61 -15.19
CA HIS A 331 -3.69 -7.17 -15.94
C HIS A 331 -4.42 -8.22 -15.12
N HIS A 332 -3.70 -9.03 -14.35
CA HIS A 332 -4.30 -10.10 -13.56
C HIS A 332 -5.29 -9.56 -12.50
N ILE A 333 -4.97 -8.46 -11.81
CA ILE A 333 -5.95 -7.83 -10.91
C ILE A 333 -7.19 -7.30 -11.65
N CYS A 334 -7.03 -6.81 -12.88
CA CYS A 334 -8.14 -6.35 -13.71
C CYS A 334 -8.99 -7.52 -14.23
N TYR A 335 -8.36 -8.62 -14.68
CA TYR A 335 -9.07 -9.84 -15.09
C TYR A 335 -9.86 -10.45 -13.95
N TRP A 336 -9.35 -10.39 -12.71
CA TRP A 336 -10.07 -10.86 -11.54
C TRP A 336 -11.37 -10.06 -11.34
N GLU A 337 -11.28 -8.73 -11.28
CA GLU A 337 -12.47 -7.87 -11.12
C GLU A 337 -13.44 -7.98 -12.30
N MET A 338 -12.93 -8.04 -13.54
CA MET A 338 -13.75 -8.27 -14.72
C MET A 338 -14.49 -9.60 -14.66
N ALA A 339 -13.84 -10.69 -14.22
CA ALA A 339 -14.48 -11.98 -14.11
C ALA A 339 -15.65 -11.97 -13.12
N LEU A 340 -15.47 -11.31 -11.97
CA LEU A 340 -16.55 -11.12 -10.99
C LEU A 340 -17.69 -10.26 -11.56
N ASN A 341 -17.36 -9.16 -12.25
CA ASN A 341 -18.35 -8.30 -12.88
C ASN A 341 -19.16 -9.02 -13.97
N TYR A 342 -18.49 -9.82 -14.81
CA TYR A 342 -19.17 -10.66 -15.79
C TYR A 342 -20.09 -11.68 -15.13
N GLN A 343 -19.67 -12.32 -14.03
CA GLN A 343 -20.56 -13.19 -13.25
C GLN A 343 -21.78 -12.43 -12.69
N CYS A 344 -21.61 -11.20 -12.18
CA CYS A 344 -22.72 -10.36 -11.74
C CYS A 344 -23.70 -10.03 -12.88
N LEU A 345 -23.20 -9.89 -14.11
CA LEU A 345 -24.00 -9.66 -15.32
C LEU A 345 -24.48 -10.95 -16.00
N MET A 346 -24.25 -12.12 -15.39
CA MET A 346 -24.61 -13.45 -15.92
C MET A 346 -23.91 -13.81 -17.25
N ASP A 347 -22.79 -13.15 -17.58
CA ASP A 347 -21.94 -13.43 -18.74
C ASP A 347 -20.86 -14.44 -18.35
N PHE A 348 -21.26 -15.71 -18.20
CA PHE A 348 -20.36 -16.74 -17.69
C PHE A 348 -19.28 -17.16 -18.70
N GLU A 349 -19.51 -16.96 -20.00
CA GLU A 349 -18.49 -17.17 -21.04
C GLU A 349 -17.29 -16.23 -20.86
N ASN A 350 -17.54 -14.91 -20.77
CA ASN A 350 -16.45 -13.95 -20.60
C ASN A 350 -15.78 -14.06 -19.21
N ALA A 351 -16.56 -14.36 -18.16
CA ALA A 351 -16.01 -14.67 -16.85
C ALA A 351 -15.06 -15.88 -16.90
N TYR A 352 -15.47 -16.96 -17.56
CA TYR A 352 -14.65 -18.16 -17.73
C TYR A 352 -13.34 -17.86 -18.46
N GLU A 353 -13.36 -17.05 -19.53
CA GLU A 353 -12.15 -16.66 -20.25
C GLU A 353 -11.16 -15.86 -19.39
N CYS A 354 -11.68 -14.96 -18.53
CA CYS A 354 -10.85 -14.24 -17.57
C CYS A 354 -10.18 -15.20 -16.57
N PHE A 355 -10.95 -16.11 -15.96
CA PHE A 355 -10.40 -17.09 -15.01
C PHE A 355 -9.45 -18.09 -15.67
N LYS A 356 -9.68 -18.45 -16.94
CA LYS A 356 -8.78 -19.30 -17.73
C LYS A 356 -7.41 -18.62 -17.89
N THR A 357 -7.40 -17.34 -18.24
CA THR A 357 -6.17 -16.53 -18.35
C THR A 357 -5.45 -16.47 -17.00
N LEU A 358 -6.15 -16.16 -15.90
CA LEU A 358 -5.59 -16.15 -14.56
C LEU A 358 -5.00 -17.51 -14.15
N CYS A 359 -5.74 -18.58 -14.39
CA CYS A 359 -5.29 -19.93 -14.08
C CYS A 359 -4.06 -20.36 -14.90
N LYS A 360 -3.89 -19.84 -16.11
CA LYS A 360 -2.71 -20.08 -16.94
C LYS A 360 -1.52 -19.27 -16.45
N GLU A 361 -1.70 -17.99 -16.19
CA GLU A 361 -0.58 -17.04 -16.06
C GLU A 361 -0.22 -16.62 -14.63
N SER A 362 -1.19 -16.54 -13.72
CA SER A 362 -0.99 -15.99 -12.38
C SER A 362 -0.53 -17.06 -11.39
N MET A 363 0.50 -16.79 -10.59
CA MET A 363 1.00 -17.71 -9.55
C MET A 363 0.20 -17.67 -8.23
N TRP A 364 -0.75 -16.74 -8.13
CA TRP A 364 -1.69 -16.66 -7.03
C TRP A 364 -2.70 -17.83 -7.07
N SER A 365 -3.84 -17.70 -6.40
CA SER A 365 -4.77 -18.78 -6.04
C SER A 365 -5.28 -19.66 -7.20
N LYS A 366 -4.43 -20.57 -7.72
CA LYS A 366 -4.75 -21.53 -8.79
C LYS A 366 -5.96 -22.39 -8.44
N CYS A 367 -6.10 -22.71 -7.15
CA CYS A 367 -7.27 -23.39 -6.60
C CYS A 367 -8.56 -22.61 -6.89
N VAL A 368 -8.62 -21.33 -6.54
CA VAL A 368 -9.79 -20.46 -6.73
C VAL A 368 -10.05 -20.24 -8.23
N TYR A 369 -9.02 -19.98 -9.04
CA TYR A 369 -9.22 -19.78 -10.48
C TYR A 369 -9.77 -21.03 -11.18
N LEU A 370 -9.32 -22.23 -10.78
CA LEU A 370 -9.83 -23.49 -11.33
C LEU A 370 -11.25 -23.78 -10.87
N TYR A 371 -11.55 -23.49 -9.61
CA TYR A 371 -12.91 -23.59 -9.06
C TYR A 371 -13.88 -22.67 -9.80
N GLN A 372 -13.52 -21.40 -9.97
CA GLN A 372 -14.36 -20.42 -10.67
C GLN A 372 -14.59 -20.78 -12.14
N GLN A 373 -13.57 -21.28 -12.85
CA GLN A 373 -13.79 -21.82 -14.20
C GLN A 373 -14.81 -22.96 -14.21
N ALA A 374 -14.75 -23.88 -13.24
CA ALA A 374 -15.67 -25.00 -13.17
C ALA A 374 -17.10 -24.53 -12.87
N VAL A 375 -17.26 -23.53 -11.99
CA VAL A 375 -18.54 -22.89 -11.69
C VAL A 375 -19.13 -22.21 -12.93
N CYS A 376 -18.33 -21.45 -13.68
CA CYS A 376 -18.81 -20.83 -14.92
C CYS A 376 -19.30 -21.87 -15.92
N LEU A 377 -18.50 -22.91 -16.22
CA LEU A 377 -18.89 -23.98 -17.15
C LEU A 377 -20.12 -24.75 -16.68
N TYR A 378 -20.20 -25.05 -15.39
CA TYR A 378 -21.38 -25.72 -14.81
C TYR A 378 -22.65 -24.86 -14.98
N THR A 379 -22.54 -23.56 -14.76
CA THR A 379 -23.67 -22.62 -14.85
C THR A 379 -24.16 -22.47 -16.30
N LEU A 380 -23.26 -22.57 -17.28
CA LEU A 380 -23.62 -22.59 -18.71
C LEU A 380 -24.43 -23.84 -19.11
N GLY A 381 -24.35 -24.92 -18.33
CA GLY A 381 -25.23 -26.09 -18.49
C GLY A 381 -25.03 -26.91 -19.78
N ARG A 382 -23.90 -26.72 -20.48
CA ARG A 382 -23.60 -27.41 -21.74
C ARG A 382 -23.17 -28.87 -21.47
N PRO A 383 -23.85 -29.88 -22.06
CA PRO A 383 -23.53 -31.29 -21.80
C PRO A 383 -22.06 -31.66 -22.07
N GLU A 384 -21.44 -31.08 -23.10
CA GLU A 384 -20.05 -31.31 -23.49
C GLU A 384 -19.02 -30.85 -22.45
N ASP A 385 -19.39 -29.91 -21.56
CA ASP A 385 -18.51 -29.37 -20.54
C ASP A 385 -18.54 -30.17 -19.23
N MET A 386 -19.55 -31.02 -19.01
CA MET A 386 -19.79 -31.66 -17.71
C MET A 386 -18.65 -32.57 -17.26
N ASP A 387 -18.09 -33.38 -18.17
CA ASP A 387 -16.92 -34.21 -17.87
C ASP A 387 -15.71 -33.38 -17.45
N ARG A 388 -15.55 -32.20 -18.06
CA ARG A 388 -14.48 -31.27 -17.74
C ARG A 388 -14.71 -30.63 -16.37
N VAL A 389 -15.93 -30.18 -16.06
CA VAL A 389 -16.32 -29.65 -14.74
C VAL A 389 -16.00 -30.66 -13.64
N ILE A 390 -16.40 -31.92 -13.80
CA ILE A 390 -16.14 -32.99 -12.82
C ILE A 390 -14.63 -33.18 -12.60
N ARG A 391 -13.82 -33.21 -13.66
CA ARG A 391 -12.36 -33.31 -13.55
C ARG A 391 -11.75 -32.12 -12.82
N MET A 392 -12.21 -30.91 -13.13
CA MET A 392 -11.73 -29.68 -12.50
C MET A 392 -12.05 -29.66 -11.00
N MET A 393 -13.30 -29.94 -10.63
CA MET A 393 -13.73 -29.98 -9.22
C MET A 393 -12.99 -31.04 -8.40
N LYS A 394 -12.67 -32.20 -8.98
CA LYS A 394 -11.80 -33.22 -8.34
C LYS A 394 -10.36 -32.74 -8.11
N LYS A 395 -9.87 -31.79 -8.91
CA LYS A 395 -8.51 -31.25 -8.81
C LYS A 395 -8.41 -30.09 -7.82
N VAL A 396 -9.46 -29.28 -7.66
CA VAL A 396 -9.49 -28.08 -6.79
C VAL A 396 -8.91 -28.34 -5.39
N PRO A 397 -9.34 -29.36 -4.60
CA PRO A 397 -8.80 -29.59 -3.26
C PRO A 397 -7.30 -29.91 -3.23
N LYS A 398 -6.73 -30.39 -4.34
CA LYS A 398 -5.31 -30.74 -4.46
C LYS A 398 -4.42 -29.52 -4.74
N LEU A 399 -5.01 -28.36 -4.97
CA LEU A 399 -4.32 -27.12 -5.31
C LEU A 399 -4.26 -26.12 -4.14
N THR A 400 -4.85 -26.45 -2.99
CA THR A 400 -4.76 -25.62 -1.78
C THR A 400 -3.32 -25.59 -1.26
N GLN A 401 -2.81 -24.40 -0.94
CA GLN A 401 -1.49 -24.23 -0.33
C GLN A 401 -1.66 -23.82 1.13
N ARG A 402 -0.78 -24.32 2.00
CA ARG A 402 -0.74 -23.89 3.41
C ARG A 402 0.14 -22.65 3.52
N ILE A 403 -0.39 -21.59 4.12
CA ILE A 403 0.38 -20.39 4.46
C ILE A 403 0.39 -20.28 5.99
N ALA A 404 1.57 -20.15 6.59
CA ALA A 404 1.75 -20.07 8.05
C ALA A 404 1.06 -21.21 8.84
N GLY A 405 1.07 -22.43 8.28
CA GLY A 405 0.52 -23.62 8.93
C GLY A 405 -1.01 -23.76 8.88
N LYS A 406 -1.73 -22.84 8.24
CA LYS A 406 -3.18 -22.95 7.99
C LYS A 406 -3.44 -23.12 6.49
N SER A 407 -4.31 -24.07 6.14
CA SER A 407 -4.81 -24.30 4.78
C SER A 407 -6.11 -23.57 4.54
#